data_AF-A0A354C263-F1
#
_entry.id   AF-A0A354C263-F1
#
_cell.length_a   1.000
_cell.length_b   1.000
_cell.length_c   1.000
_cell.angle_alpha   90.00
_cell.angle_beta   90.00
_cell.angle_gamma   90.00
#
_symmetry.space_group_name_H-M   'P 1'
#
loop_
_entity.id
_entity.type
_entity.pdbx_description
1 polymer ?
#
loop_
_entity_poly.entity_id
_entity_poly.type
_entity_poly.pdbx_seq_one_letter_code
_entity_poly.pdbx_strand_id
1 'polypeptide(L)'
;GADSWEFTFKAERFQFQALKLPAAMGMEDDERDDEGKTLERIYLLEQAVNTMERLFAIFLQIHLSRKWETEEITRMTEWLQR
;
A
#
# COMPACT_ATOMS: atom_id res chain seq x y z
N GLY A 1 -1.22 0.36 18.92
CA GLY A 1 -2.24 -0.06 17.95
C GLY A 1 -1.57 -0.18 16.61
N ALA A 2 -2.02 -1.08 15.73
CA ALA A 2 -1.42 -1.18 14.40
C ALA A 2 -1.65 0.13 13.63
N ASP A 3 -0.58 0.66 13.04
CA ASP A 3 -0.69 1.79 12.13
C ASP A 3 -1.57 1.37 10.94
N SER A 4 -2.63 2.13 10.70
CA SER A 4 -3.66 1.83 9.72
C SER A 4 -3.67 2.90 8.63
N TRP A 5 -3.39 2.50 7.40
CA TRP A 5 -3.59 3.35 6.22
C TRP A 5 -4.93 3.01 5.57
N GLU A 6 -5.69 4.04 5.20
CA GLU A 6 -6.93 3.89 4.44
C GLU A 6 -6.81 4.68 3.15
N PHE A 7 -7.07 4.05 2.01
CA PHE A 7 -6.98 4.69 0.71
C PHE A 7 -7.79 3.94 -0.35
N THR A 8 -8.08 4.63 -1.45
CA THR A 8 -8.46 3.99 -2.71
C THR A 8 -7.23 3.87 -3.60
N PHE A 9 -6.98 2.70 -4.16
CA PHE A 9 -5.92 2.51 -5.14
C PHE A 9 -6.48 2.39 -6.56
N LYS A 10 -5.99 3.24 -7.47
CA LYS A 10 -6.37 3.24 -8.88
C LYS A 10 -5.34 2.46 -9.69
N ALA A 11 -5.68 1.21 -10.02
CA ALA A 11 -4.78 0.31 -10.74
C ALA A 11 -4.32 0.85 -12.10
N GLU A 12 -5.22 1.48 -12.87
CA GLU A 12 -4.92 2.01 -14.21
C GLU A 12 -3.77 3.02 -14.24
N ARG A 13 -3.61 3.80 -13.15
CA ARG A 13 -2.57 4.83 -13.02
C ARG A 13 -1.55 4.52 -11.92
N PHE A 14 -1.69 3.36 -11.27
CA PHE A 14 -0.91 2.98 -10.11
C PHE A 14 -0.87 4.10 -9.03
N GLN A 15 -2.04 4.67 -8.71
CA GLN A 15 -2.15 5.91 -7.95
C GLN A 15 -2.98 5.74 -6.67
N PHE A 16 -2.53 6.34 -5.57
CA PHE A 16 -3.32 6.52 -4.35
C PHE A 16 -4.31 7.68 -4.49
N GLN A 17 -5.55 7.45 -4.07
CA GLN A 17 -6.60 8.45 -3.94
C GLN A 17 -7.13 8.46 -2.50
N ALA A 18 -7.32 9.66 -1.95
CA ALA A 18 -7.87 9.88 -0.61
C ALA A 18 -7.10 9.11 0.50
N LEU A 19 -5.76 9.11 0.43
CA LEU A 19 -4.90 8.45 1.43
C LEU A 19 -4.99 9.14 2.79
N LYS A 20 -5.49 8.41 3.78
CA LYS A 20 -5.45 8.77 5.20
C LYS A 20 -4.26 8.08 5.83
N LEU A 21 -3.38 8.87 6.43
CA LEU A 21 -2.24 8.37 7.18
C LEU A 21 -2.70 7.89 8.56
N PRO A 22 -1.97 6.94 9.17
CA PRO A 22 -2.16 6.58 10.57
C PRO A 22 -2.16 7.83 11.46
N ALA A 23 -2.93 7.78 12.56
CA ALA A 23 -2.84 8.81 13.59
C ALA A 23 -1.44 8.74 14.21
N ALA A 24 -0.54 9.59 13.73
CA ALA A 24 0.78 9.75 14.30
C ALA A 24 0.66 10.10 15.78
N MET A 25 1.30 9.32 16.66
CA MET A 25 1.35 9.66 18.09
C MET A 25 1.99 11.05 18.23
N GLY A 26 1.21 12.05 18.65
CA GLY A 26 1.75 13.37 19.02
C GLY A 26 1.53 14.50 18.02
N MET A 27 0.77 14.31 16.93
CA MET A 27 0.47 15.44 16.03
C MET A 27 -0.52 16.46 16.60
N GLU A 28 -1.23 16.13 17.68
CA GLU A 28 -2.37 16.91 18.17
C GLU A 28 -2.01 18.12 19.06
N ASP A 29 -0.80 18.24 19.64
CA ASP A 29 -0.63 19.16 20.79
C ASP A 29 0.63 20.06 20.88
N ASP A 30 1.60 20.01 19.95
CA ASP A 30 2.75 20.95 20.00
C ASP A 30 2.94 21.71 18.68
N GLU A 31 2.62 23.00 18.68
CA GLU A 31 2.81 23.94 17.55
C GLU A 31 4.31 24.22 17.26
N ARG A 32 5.23 23.68 18.07
CA ARG A 32 6.67 23.98 18.00
C ARG A 32 7.50 22.99 17.19
N ASP A 33 6.91 21.92 16.65
CA ASP A 33 7.63 20.88 15.89
C ASP A 33 6.99 20.58 14.53
N ASP A 34 6.76 21.62 13.73
CA ASP A 34 6.17 21.49 12.39
C ASP A 34 7.08 20.72 11.41
N GLU A 35 8.40 20.81 11.58
CA GLU A 35 9.38 20.08 10.75
C GLU A 35 9.37 18.57 11.07
N GLY A 36 9.39 18.19 12.35
CA GLY A 36 9.30 16.79 12.78
C GLY A 36 8.02 16.12 12.30
N LYS A 37 6.88 16.81 12.45
CA LYS A 37 5.57 16.33 11.94
C LYS A 37 5.58 16.19 10.43
N THR A 38 6.22 17.10 9.69
CA THR A 38 6.32 17.01 8.23
C THR A 38 7.15 15.79 7.81
N LEU A 39 8.29 15.56 8.46
CA LEU A 39 9.15 14.41 8.19
C LEU A 39 8.44 13.08 8.52
N GLU A 40 7.70 13.02 9.61
CA GLU A 40 6.91 11.85 9.97
C GLU A 40 5.82 11.55 8.93
N ARG A 41 5.12 12.57 8.44
CA ARG A 41 4.14 12.40 7.34
C ARG A 41 4.79 11.87 6.07
N ILE A 42 5.97 12.40 5.70
CA ILE A 42 6.73 11.91 4.55
C ILE A 42 7.09 10.43 4.74
N TYR A 43 7.59 10.06 5.92
CA TYR A 43 7.90 8.67 6.24
C TYR A 43 6.68 7.76 6.10
N LEU A 44 5.52 8.14 6.65
CA LEU A 44 4.29 7.35 6.55
C LEU A 44 3.78 7.22 5.10
N LEU A 45 3.99 8.24 4.26
CA LEU A 45 3.70 8.18 2.83
C LEU A 45 4.65 7.22 2.11
N GLU A 46 5.95 7.31 2.38
CA GLU A 46 6.96 6.41 1.82
C GLU A 46 6.68 4.95 2.18
N GLN A 47 6.26 4.66 3.42
CA GLN A 47 5.86 3.31 3.80
C GLN A 47 4.71 2.78 2.94
N ALA A 48 3.67 3.58 2.69
CA ALA A 48 2.55 3.17 1.84
C ALA A 48 3.00 2.92 0.38
N VAL A 49 3.81 3.82 -0.17
CA VAL A 49 4.33 3.70 -1.55
C VAL A 49 5.22 2.47 -1.69
N ASN A 50 6.23 2.33 -0.83
CA ASN A 50 7.16 1.19 -0.85
C ASN A 50 6.43 -0.14 -0.68
N THR A 51 5.38 -0.17 0.14
CA THR A 51 4.55 -1.37 0.30
C THR A 51 3.85 -1.75 -1.00
N MET A 52 3.22 -0.79 -1.68
CA MET A 52 2.55 -1.04 -2.96
C MET A 52 3.53 -1.43 -4.07
N GLU A 53 4.70 -0.79 -4.14
CA GLU A 53 5.76 -1.18 -5.08
C GLU A 53 6.22 -2.62 -4.86
N ARG A 54 6.41 -3.03 -3.60
CA ARG A 54 6.79 -4.41 -3.29
C ARG A 54 5.70 -5.42 -3.61
N LEU A 55 4.44 -5.10 -3.33
CA LEU A 55 3.31 -5.94 -3.72
C LEU A 55 3.23 -6.10 -5.24
N PHE A 56 3.45 -5.02 -5.99
CA PHE A 56 3.46 -5.06 -7.45
C PHE A 56 4.66 -5.85 -7.99
N ALA A 57 5.84 -5.72 -7.38
CA ALA A 57 6.99 -6.54 -7.74
C ALA A 57 6.74 -8.04 -7.51
N ILE A 58 6.11 -8.42 -6.40
CA ILE A 58 5.69 -9.80 -6.13
C ILE A 58 4.68 -10.27 -7.18
N PHE A 59 3.68 -9.45 -7.50
CA PHE A 59 2.73 -9.74 -8.55
C PHE A 59 3.45 -10.01 -9.89
N LEU A 60 4.38 -9.15 -10.30
CA LEU A 60 5.13 -9.34 -11.55
C LEU A 60 5.97 -10.62 -11.55
N GLN A 61 6.62 -10.94 -10.43
CA GLN A 61 7.38 -12.19 -10.30
C GLN A 61 6.49 -13.42 -10.51
N ILE A 62 5.28 -13.40 -9.96
CA ILE A 62 4.32 -14.50 -10.11
C ILE A 62 3.76 -14.53 -11.54
N HIS A 63 3.30 -13.38 -12.05
CA HIS A 63 2.64 -13.23 -13.34
C HIS A 63 3.54 -13.59 -14.51
N LEU A 64 4.84 -13.27 -14.43
CA LEU A 64 5.82 -13.59 -15.46
C LEU A 64 6.44 -14.99 -15.28
N SER A 65 6.10 -15.71 -14.20
CA SER A 65 6.58 -17.07 -13.99
C SER A 65 5.74 -18.10 -14.74
N ARG A 66 6.31 -19.28 -14.98
CA ARG A 66 5.55 -20.43 -15.52
C ARG A 66 4.36 -20.85 -14.64
N LYS A 67 4.41 -20.52 -13.34
CA LYS A 67 3.34 -20.85 -12.39
C LYS A 67 2.05 -20.10 -12.67
N TRP A 68 2.13 -18.97 -13.38
CA TRP A 68 0.95 -18.20 -13.74
C TRP A 68 -0.06 -19.06 -14.51
N GLU A 69 0.37 -19.69 -15.60
CA GLU A 69 -0.48 -20.53 -16.44
C GLU A 69 -0.85 -21.86 -15.77
N THR A 70 0.08 -22.47 -15.02
CA THR A 70 -0.11 -23.82 -14.48
C THR A 70 -0.85 -23.86 -13.14
N GLU A 71 -0.76 -22.80 -12.34
CA GLU A 71 -1.30 -22.78 -10.96
C GLU A 71 -2.24 -21.59 -10.73
N GLU A 72 -1.77 -20.36 -11.00
CA GLU A 72 -2.48 -19.16 -10.53
C GLU A 72 -3.77 -18.88 -11.30
N ILE A 73 -3.82 -19.10 -12.63
CA ILE A 73 -5.07 -19.00 -13.41
C ILE A 73 -6.14 -19.95 -12.87
N THR A 74 -5.76 -21.19 -12.55
CA THR A 74 -6.68 -22.19 -11.98
C THR A 74 -7.23 -21.72 -10.64
N ARG A 75 -6.35 -21.29 -9.72
CA ARG A 75 -6.75 -20.76 -8.40
C ARG A 75 -7.67 -19.55 -8.51
N MET A 76 -7.37 -18.62 -9.43
CA MET A 76 -8.22 -17.45 -9.67
C MET A 76 -9.59 -17.85 -10.20
N THR A 77 -9.65 -18.82 -11.12
CA THR A 77 -10.91 -19.32 -11.69
C THR A 77 -11.77 -19.99 -10.62
N GLU A 78 -11.17 -20.81 -9.77
CA GLU A 78 -11.85 -21.44 -8.64
C GLU A 78 -12.36 -20.41 -7.63
N TRP A 79 -11.59 -19.35 -7.37
CA TRP A 79 -12.02 -18.27 -6.48
C TRP A 79 -13.21 -17.49 -7.04
N LEU A 80 -13.24 -17.20 -8.35
CA LEU A 80 -14.36 -16.52 -9.01
C LEU A 80 -15.65 -17.33 -9.04
N GLN A 81 -15.57 -18.66 -8.88
CA GLN A 81 -16.73 -19.55 -8.82
C GLN A 81 -17.32 -19.69 -7.41
N ARG A 82 -16.72 -19.05 -6.39
CA ARG A 82 -17.27 -18.97 -5.03
C ARG A 82 -18.16 -17.75 -4.86
#